data_AF-A0A1Z5SGW0-F1
#
_entry.id   AF-A0A1Z5SGW0-F1
#
_cell.length_a   1.000
_cell.length_b   1.000
_cell.length_c   1.000
_cell.angle_alpha   90.00
_cell.angle_beta   90.00
_cell.angle_gamma   90.00
#
_symmetry.space_group_name_H-M   'P 1'
#
loop_
_entity.id
_entity.type
_entity.pdbx_description
1 polymer ?
#
loop_
_entity_poly.entity_id
_entity_poly.type
_entity_poly.pdbx_seq_one_letter_code
_entity_poly.pdbx_strand_id
1 'polypeptide(L)' 'MDKHLTVYPISTGDQLNVFATEELSCIRVMDMGGNVLTTTDNLHGKHDTMDIGSLPSATYIVEVTFQDKRTCRSVFVKM' A
#
# COMPACT_ATOMS: atom_id res chain seq x y z
N MET A 1 -11.69 6.73 -15.49
CA MET A 1 -11.37 6.16 -14.17
C MET A 1 -10.16 6.91 -13.68
N ASP A 2 -10.37 7.94 -12.87
CA ASP A 2 -9.28 8.70 -12.26
C ASP A 2 -8.47 7.76 -11.37
N LYS A 3 -7.24 7.46 -11.79
CA LYS A 3 -6.31 6.62 -11.02
C LYS A 3 -5.76 7.44 -9.86
N HIS A 4 -6.55 7.55 -8.80
CA HIS A 4 -6.18 8.23 -7.56
C HIS A 4 -5.08 7.50 -6.78
N LEU A 5 -4.82 6.23 -7.10
CA LEU A 5 -3.87 5.36 -6.42
C LEU A 5 -3.17 4.44 -7.43
N THR A 6 -1.85 4.32 -7.31
CA THR A 6 -1.01 3.38 -8.06
C THR A 6 -0.11 2.65 -7.08
N VAL A 7 -0.14 1.31 -7.13
CA VAL A 7 0.62 0.44 -6.23
C VAL A 7 1.38 -0.58 -7.08
N TYR A 8 2.68 -0.71 -6.87
CA TYR A 8 3.50 -1.70 -7.58
C TYR A 8 4.74 -2.10 -6.78
N PRO A 9 5.16 -3.38 -6.84
CA PRO A 9 6.41 -3.82 -6.22
C PRO A 9 7.62 -3.25 -6.97
N ILE A 10 8.68 -2.95 -6.24
CA ILE A 10 10.01 -2.66 -6.80
C ILE A 10 10.63 -3.98 -7.28
N SER A 11 11.49 -3.91 -8.30
CA SER A 11 12.09 -5.06 -8.97
C SER A 11 12.89 -6.01 -8.06
N THR A 12 13.29 -5.58 -6.85
CA THR A 12 13.90 -6.44 -5.84
C THR A 12 12.91 -7.40 -5.18
N GLY A 13 11.60 -7.11 -5.25
CA GLY A 13 10.53 -7.90 -4.64
C GLY A 13 10.26 -7.59 -3.17
N ASP A 14 11.15 -6.84 -2.52
CA ASP A 14 11.11 -6.58 -1.08
C ASP A 14 10.54 -5.21 -0.72
N GLN A 15 10.25 -4.37 -1.72
CA GLN A 15 9.67 -3.07 -1.47
C GLN A 15 8.43 -2.84 -2.33
N LEU A 16 7.49 -2.07 -1.79
CA LEU A 16 6.25 -1.71 -2.43
C LEU A 16 6.15 -0.19 -2.56
N ASN A 17 6.01 0.30 -3.78
CA ASN A 17 5.75 1.70 -4.03
C ASN A 17 4.26 1.98 -4.04
N VAL A 18 3.87 3.04 -3.33
CA VAL A 18 2.50 3.52 -3.25
C VAL A 18 2.48 5.00 -3.63
N PHE A 19 1.83 5.33 -4.74
CA PHE A 19 1.65 6.69 -5.24
C PHE A 19 0.18 7.05 -5.28
N ALA A 20 -0.16 8.26 -4.84
CA ALA A 20 -1.51 8.78 -4.94
C ALA A 20 -1.54 10.22 -5.46
N THR A 21 -2.71 10.69 -5.87
CA THR A 21 -2.92 12.08 -6.28
C THR A 21 -3.04 13.04 -5.08
N GLU A 22 -3.32 12.47 -3.91
CA GLU A 22 -3.67 13.16 -2.67
C GLU A 22 -2.72 12.78 -1.53
N GLU A 23 -2.74 13.55 -0.44
CA GLU A 23 -1.89 13.27 0.72
C GLU A 23 -2.33 12.02 1.46
N LEU A 24 -1.39 11.09 1.59
CA LEU A 24 -1.51 9.88 2.35
C LEU A 24 -1.52 10.21 3.85
N SER A 25 -2.27 9.44 4.62
CA SER A 25 -2.26 9.46 6.08
C SER A 25 -1.76 8.13 6.64
N CYS A 26 -2.21 7.02 6.05
CA CYS A 26 -1.87 5.67 6.47
C CYS A 26 -1.89 4.71 5.28
N ILE A 27 -0.99 3.73 5.25
CA ILE A 27 -1.02 2.58 4.34
C ILE A 27 -1.04 1.31 5.17
N ARG A 28 -1.90 0.36 4.82
CA ARG A 28 -1.98 -0.98 5.41
C ARG A 28 -1.84 -2.03 4.34
N VAL A 29 -1.02 -3.04 4.61
CA VAL A 29 -0.97 -4.27 3.82
C VAL A 29 -1.68 -5.36 4.60
N MET A 30 -2.63 -6.02 3.95
CA MET A 30 -3.44 -7.08 4.52
C MET A 30 -3.32 -8.36 3.70
N ASP A 31 -3.47 -9.51 4.36
CA ASP A 31 -3.73 -10.77 3.65
C ASP A 31 -5.12 -10.79 3.00
N MET A 32 -5.41 -11.84 2.23
CA MET A 32 -6.72 -12.02 1.59
C MET A 32 -7.87 -12.32 2.57
N GLY A 33 -7.55 -12.61 3.85
CA GLY A 33 -8.52 -12.71 4.94
C GLY A 33 -8.86 -11.35 5.56
N GLY A 34 -8.15 -10.28 5.18
CA GLY A 34 -8.32 -8.94 5.75
C GLY A 34 -7.51 -8.71 7.02
N ASN A 35 -6.60 -9.61 7.40
CA ASN A 35 -5.71 -9.40 8.55
C ASN A 35 -4.60 -8.42 8.16
N VAL A 36 -4.40 -7.37 8.97
CA VAL A 36 -3.32 -6.39 8.76
C VAL A 36 -1.99 -7.01 9.13
N LEU A 37 -1.07 -7.04 8.16
CA LEU A 37 0.27 -7.61 8.31
C LEU A 37 1.33 -6.52 8.55
N THR A 38 1.19 -5.37 7.90
CA THR A 38 2.05 -4.21 8.13
C THR A 38 1.27 -2.92 7.91
N THR A 39 1.70 -1.86 8.63
CA THR A 39 1.08 -0.54 8.61
C THR A 39 2.18 0.51 8.59
N THR A 40 2.03 1.52 7.74
CA THR A 40 2.77 2.78 7.82
C THR A 40 1.78 3.89 8.15
N ASP A 41 1.98 4.57 9.29
CA ASP A 41 1.12 5.66 9.78
C ASP A 41 1.85 7.02 9.70
N ASN A 42 1.11 8.10 9.96
CA ASN A 42 1.61 9.49 10.01
C ASN A 42 2.35 9.92 8.74
N LEU A 43 1.85 9.48 7.59
CA LEU A 43 2.34 9.93 6.30
C LEU A 43 1.86 11.37 6.04
N HIS A 44 2.69 12.16 5.36
CA HIS A 44 2.39 13.55 5.00
C HIS A 44 2.78 13.86 3.55
N GLY A 45 2.81 12.84 2.70
CA GLY A 45 3.20 12.93 1.29
C GLY A 45 2.22 12.21 0.38
N LYS A 46 2.42 12.36 -0.92
CA LYS A 46 1.64 11.67 -1.97
C LYS A 46 2.25 10.34 -2.41
N HIS A 47 3.37 9.97 -1.81
CA HIS A 47 4.17 8.81 -2.15
C HIS A 47 4.81 8.28 -0.87
N ASP A 48 4.86 6.96 -0.77
CA ASP A 48 5.69 6.26 0.20
C ASP A 48 6.18 4.92 -0.36
N THR A 49 7.30 4.44 0.20
CA THR A 49 7.87 3.13 -0.12
C THR A 49 7.87 2.28 1.13
N MET A 50 7.14 1.16 1.09
CA MET A 50 7.06 0.22 2.21
C MET A 50 8.04 -0.93 2.03
N ASP A 51 8.66 -1.38 3.12
CA ASP A 51 9.36 -2.66 3.17
C ASP A 51 8.34 -3.79 3.34
N ILE A 52 8.39 -4.75 2.41
CA ILE A 52 7.57 -5.96 2.36
C ILE A 52 8.44 -7.22 2.30
N GLY A 53 9.75 -7.13 2.51
CA GLY A 53 10.69 -8.26 2.35
C GLY A 53 10.40 -9.44 3.28
N SER A 54 9.82 -9.17 4.46
CA SER A 54 9.40 -10.21 5.41
C SER A 54 8.10 -10.93 5.03
N LEU A 55 7.35 -10.42 4.04
CA LEU A 55 6.10 -11.02 3.61
C LEU A 55 6.38 -12.21 2.65
N PRO A 56 5.70 -13.36 2.84
CA PRO A 56 5.82 -14.49 1.90
C PRO A 56 5.28 -14.15 0.51
N SER A 57 5.62 -14.96 -0.49
CA SER A 57 5.05 -14.83 -1.84
C SER A 57 3.55 -15.16 -1.80
N ALA A 58 2.70 -14.16 -1.99
CA ALA A 58 1.24 -14.28 -1.95
C ALA A 58 0.57 -13.05 -2.60
N THR A 59 -0.76 -13.07 -2.63
CA THR A 59 -1.57 -11.89 -3.01
C THR A 59 -1.95 -11.12 -1.76
N TYR A 60 -1.84 -9.79 -1.83
CA TYR A 60 -2.09 -8.89 -0.71
C TYR A 60 -3.01 -7.74 -1.10
N ILE A 61 -3.77 -7.26 -0.14
CA ILE A 61 -4.61 -6.05 -0.25
C ILE A 61 -3.82 -4.89 0.34
N VAL A 62 -3.78 -3.78 -0.38
CA VAL A 62 -3.18 -2.52 0.09
C VAL A 62 -4.31 -1.53 0.28
N GLU A 63 -4.57 -1.18 1.52
CA GLU A 63 -5.52 -0.14 1.89
C GLU A 63 -4.75 1.15 2.19
N VAL A 64 -5.15 2.23 1.53
CA VAL A 64 -4.60 3.56 1.71
C VAL A 64 -5.68 4.44 2.30
N THR A 65 -5.36 5.12 3.39
CA THR A 65 -6.20 6.16 3.99
C THR A 65 -5.58 7.51 3.69
N PHE A 66 -6.37 8.44 3.15
CA PHE A 66 -5.98 9.82 2.88
C PHE A 66 -6.18 10.72 4.10
N GLN A 67 -5.56 11.90 4.10
CA GLN A 67 -5.72 12.88 5.19
C GLN A 67 -7.17 13.28 5.44
N ASP A 68 -8.00 13.31 4.40
CA ASP A 68 -9.44 13.59 4.48
C ASP A 68 -10.29 12.39 4.93
N LYS A 69 -9.65 11.30 5.38
CA LYS A 69 -10.26 10.05 5.87
C LYS A 69 -10.93 9.18 4.81
N ARG A 70 -10.86 9.52 3.53
CA ARG A 70 -11.25 8.58 2.47
C ARG A 70 -10.27 7.42 2.42
N THR A 71 -10.75 6.26 2.00
CA THR A 71 -9.93 5.08 1.79
C THR A 71 -9.99 4.60 0.35
N CYS A 72 -8.89 4.02 -0.12
CA CYS A 72 -8.81 3.33 -1.39
C CYS A 72 -8.09 2.01 -1.21
N ARG A 73 -8.44 1.02 -2.02
CA ARG A 73 -7.82 -0.30 -1.99
C ARG A 73 -7.22 -0.64 -3.34
N SER A 74 -6.07 -1.29 -3.30
CA SER A 74 -5.44 -1.93 -4.44
C SER A 74 -5.04 -3.35 -4.05
N VAL A 75 -4.69 -4.16 -5.03
CA VAL A 75 -4.17 -5.51 -4.83
C VAL A 75 -2.83 -5.61 -5.53
N PHE A 76 -1.86 -6.28 -4.91
CA PHE A 76 -0.61 -6.65 -5.57
C PHE A 76 -0.26 -8.11 -5.28
N VAL A 77 0.57 -8.68 -6.15
CA VAL A 77 1.12 -10.02 -5.99
C VAL A 77 2.59 -9.87 -5.65
N LYS A 78 3.01 -10.44 -4.52
CA LYS A 78 4.42 -10.62 -4.19
C LYS A 78 4.87 -11.96 -4.76
N MET A 79 5.92 -11.92 -5.58
CA MET A 79 6.55 -13.10 -6.19
C MET A 79 7.74 -13.53 -5.34
#